data_AF-A0A1V9FKB6-F1
#
_entry.id   AF-A0A1V9FKB6-F1
#
_cell.length_a   1.000
_cell.length_b   1.000
_cell.length_c   1.000
_cell.angle_alpha   90.00
_cell.angle_beta   90.00
_cell.angle_gamma   90.00
#
_symmetry.space_group_name_H-M   'P 1'
#
loop_
_entity.id
_entity.type
_entity.pdbx_description
1 polymer ?
#
loop_
_entity_poly.entity_id
_entity_poly.type
_entity_poly.pdbx_seq_one_letter_code
_entity_poly.pdbx_strand_id
1 'polypeptide(L)'
;MSNEKFDSANYPNAMSELSALKRGTAESPIYFKVEIIVSYLKNHSLETAWIDANPSLSRMITSGFFKTAHLESIFDSGRSNKTFLTDYEHHITKLLMGR
;
A
#
# COMPACT_ATOMS: atom_id res chain seq x y z
N MET A 1 7.30 -12.18 21.58
CA MET A 1 7.06 -11.51 20.29
C MET A 1 5.66 -11.88 19.86
N SER A 2 4.79 -10.90 19.69
CA SER A 2 3.41 -11.11 19.28
C SER A 2 3.42 -11.62 17.83
N ASN A 3 3.02 -12.87 17.59
CA ASN A 3 2.81 -13.40 16.23
C ASN A 3 1.38 -13.08 15.75
N GLU A 4 0.87 -11.92 16.17
CA GLU A 4 -0.47 -11.47 15.81
C GLU A 4 -0.51 -11.22 14.30
N LYS A 5 -1.54 -11.76 13.66
CA LYS A 5 -1.78 -11.61 12.23
C LYS A 5 -2.57 -10.34 11.95
N PHE A 6 -2.38 -9.79 10.77
CA PHE A 6 -3.21 -8.69 10.30
C PHE A 6 -4.66 -9.16 10.07
N ASP A 7 -5.62 -8.41 10.60
CA ASP A 7 -7.04 -8.57 10.30
C ASP A 7 -7.61 -7.23 9.82
N SER A 8 -8.05 -7.18 8.56
CA SER A 8 -8.63 -5.99 7.94
C SER A 8 -9.89 -5.47 8.64
N ALA A 9 -10.63 -6.33 9.35
CA ALA A 9 -11.84 -5.93 10.07
C ALA A 9 -11.55 -4.91 11.18
N ASN A 10 -10.32 -4.91 11.71
CA ASN A 10 -9.89 -3.99 12.75
C ASN A 10 -9.54 -2.58 12.23
N TYR A 11 -9.48 -2.38 10.90
CA TYR A 11 -8.98 -1.16 10.28
C TYR A 11 -9.90 -0.59 9.19
N PRO A 12 -11.18 -0.28 9.49
CA PRO A 12 -12.16 0.13 8.48
C PRO A 12 -11.77 1.38 7.69
N ASN A 13 -11.17 2.39 8.34
CA ASN A 13 -10.72 3.61 7.67
C ASN A 13 -9.61 3.32 6.65
N ALA A 14 -8.63 2.50 7.03
CA ALA A 14 -7.56 2.08 6.13
C ALA A 14 -8.11 1.28 4.94
N MET A 15 -9.11 0.41 5.16
CA MET A 15 -9.74 -0.35 4.08
C MET A 15 -10.52 0.56 3.12
N SER A 16 -11.09 1.66 3.60
CA SER A 16 -11.69 2.68 2.75
C SER A 16 -10.64 3.39 1.87
N GLU A 17 -9.49 3.76 2.45
CA GLU A 17 -8.36 4.35 1.72
C GLU A 17 -7.82 3.37 0.66
N LEU A 18 -7.62 2.10 1.02
CA LEU A 18 -7.14 1.07 0.09
C LEU A 18 -8.12 0.83 -1.06
N SER A 19 -9.41 0.88 -0.78
CA SER A 19 -10.45 0.79 -1.81
C SER A 19 -10.42 1.98 -2.78
N ALA A 20 -10.13 3.19 -2.27
CA ALA A 20 -9.95 4.37 -3.11
C ALA A 20 -8.69 4.25 -3.99
N LEU A 21 -7.56 3.80 -3.42
CA LEU A 21 -6.34 3.50 -4.16
C LEU A 21 -6.58 2.47 -5.26
N LYS A 22 -7.25 1.36 -4.94
CA LYS A 22 -7.58 0.31 -5.92
C LYS A 22 -8.34 0.88 -7.11
N ARG A 23 -9.38 1.68 -6.88
CA ARG A 23 -10.18 2.31 -7.94
C ARG A 23 -9.38 3.35 -8.73
N GLY A 24 -8.69 4.25 -8.04
CA GLY A 24 -7.92 5.32 -8.69
C GLY A 24 -6.72 4.83 -9.48
N THR A 25 -6.22 3.63 -9.19
CA THR A 25 -5.08 3.01 -9.89
C THR A 25 -5.47 1.84 -10.78
N ALA A 26 -6.77 1.60 -11.02
CA ALA A 26 -7.27 0.45 -11.76
C ALA A 26 -6.65 0.36 -13.17
N GLU A 27 -6.55 1.49 -13.86
CA GLU A 27 -6.00 1.61 -15.22
C GLU A 27 -4.47 1.76 -15.25
N SER A 28 -3.81 1.80 -14.08
CA SER A 28 -2.35 1.85 -14.04
C SER A 28 -1.76 0.51 -14.47
N PRO A 29 -0.65 0.49 -15.24
CA PRO A 29 0.03 -0.75 -15.59
C PRO A 29 0.34 -1.57 -14.33
N ILE A 30 0.25 -2.90 -14.45
CA ILE A 30 0.46 -3.81 -13.31
C ILE A 30 1.92 -3.82 -12.87
N TYR A 31 2.84 -3.57 -13.80
CA TYR A 31 4.28 -3.65 -13.55
C TYR A 31 4.66 -2.70 -12.41
N PHE A 32 5.36 -3.18 -11.37
CA PHE A 32 5.73 -2.43 -10.17
C PHE A 32 4.59 -1.71 -9.41
N LYS A 33 3.32 -1.93 -9.75
CA LYS A 33 2.20 -1.18 -9.15
C LYS A 33 2.13 -1.37 -7.64
N VAL A 34 2.26 -2.63 -7.21
CA VAL A 34 2.18 -2.98 -5.79
C VAL A 34 3.41 -2.48 -5.06
N GLU A 35 4.58 -2.65 -5.65
CA GLU A 35 5.87 -2.21 -5.13
C GLU A 35 5.89 -0.70 -4.89
N ILE A 36 5.43 0.09 -5.86
CA ILE A 36 5.30 1.55 -5.74
C ILE A 36 4.38 1.92 -4.59
N ILE A 37 3.17 1.34 -4.54
CA ILE A 37 2.17 1.70 -3.53
C ILE A 37 2.65 1.28 -2.14
N VAL A 38 3.10 0.04 -1.96
CA VAL A 38 3.58 -0.47 -0.67
C VAL A 38 4.80 0.30 -0.19
N SER A 39 5.78 0.57 -1.06
CA SER A 39 6.97 1.33 -0.67
C SER A 39 6.59 2.74 -0.24
N TYR A 40 5.76 3.44 -1.02
CA TYR A 40 5.28 4.76 -0.62
C TYR A 40 4.58 4.74 0.73
N LEU A 41 3.62 3.83 0.96
CA LEU A 41 2.90 3.73 2.23
C LEU A 41 3.81 3.39 3.43
N LYS A 42 4.91 2.69 3.19
CA LYS A 42 5.82 2.21 4.24
C LYS A 42 6.84 3.25 4.66
N ASN A 43 7.36 4.03 3.72
CA ASN A 43 8.48 4.93 3.99
C ASN A 43 8.58 6.16 3.07
N HIS A 44 7.54 6.43 2.28
CA HIS A 44 7.49 7.56 1.32
C HIS A 44 8.67 7.56 0.33
N SER A 45 9.21 6.37 0.00
CA SER A 45 10.32 6.23 -0.94
C SER A 45 9.93 5.38 -2.15
N LEU A 46 10.54 5.66 -3.30
CA LEU A 46 10.34 4.96 -4.56
C LEU A 46 11.69 4.77 -5.26
N GLU A 47 11.94 3.59 -5.82
CA GLU A 47 13.11 3.36 -6.66
C GLU A 47 12.95 4.05 -8.02
N THR A 48 14.03 4.61 -8.55
CA THR A 48 14.05 5.29 -9.86
C THR A 48 13.52 4.38 -10.98
N ALA A 49 13.90 3.09 -10.97
CA ALA A 49 13.44 2.13 -11.97
C ALA A 49 11.91 1.95 -11.96
N TRP A 50 11.26 2.03 -10.79
CA TRP A 50 9.81 1.96 -10.68
C TRP A 50 9.13 3.23 -11.18
N ILE A 51 9.73 4.39 -10.90
CA ILE A 51 9.27 5.70 -11.39
C ILE A 51 9.33 5.73 -12.91
N ASP A 52 10.43 5.31 -13.52
CA ASP A 52 10.61 5.31 -14.97
C ASP A 52 9.62 4.36 -15.67
N ALA A 53 9.34 3.21 -15.05
CA ALA A 53 8.37 2.26 -15.58
C ALA A 53 6.90 2.71 -15.41
N ASN A 54 6.59 3.47 -14.36
CA ASN A 54 5.23 3.94 -14.06
C ASN A 54 5.20 5.40 -13.57
N PRO A 55 5.54 6.37 -14.43
CA PRO A 55 5.67 7.76 -14.01
C PRO A 55 4.34 8.38 -13.57
N SER A 56 3.24 7.98 -14.23
CA SER A 56 1.89 8.47 -13.89
C SER A 56 1.43 8.00 -12.50
N LEU A 57 1.60 6.70 -12.20
CA LEU A 57 1.27 6.15 -10.88
C LEU A 57 2.14 6.77 -9.79
N SER A 58 3.45 6.85 -10.03
CA SER A 58 4.42 7.41 -9.08
C SER A 58 4.11 8.88 -8.76
N ARG A 59 3.74 9.68 -9.76
CA ARG A 59 3.30 11.06 -9.53
C ARG A 59 1.98 11.11 -8.76
N MET A 60 1.02 10.27 -9.11
CA MET A 60 -0.28 10.26 -8.47
C MET A 60 -0.17 9.94 -6.98
N ILE A 61 0.61 8.91 -6.61
CA ILE A 61 0.78 8.50 -5.21
C ILE A 61 1.56 9.55 -4.39
N THR A 62 2.60 10.16 -4.97
CA THR A 62 3.44 11.14 -4.26
C THR A 62 2.82 12.54 -4.18
N SER A 63 1.83 12.85 -5.01
CA SER A 63 1.17 14.16 -5.04
C SER A 63 0.24 14.45 -3.85
N GLY A 64 -0.04 13.45 -3.01
CA GLY A 64 -1.06 13.56 -1.96
C GLY A 64 -2.50 13.50 -2.48
N PHE A 65 -2.70 13.08 -3.74
CA PHE A 65 -4.03 12.88 -4.33
C PHE A 65 -4.87 11.87 -3.54
N PHE A 66 -4.25 10.83 -3.01
CA PHE A 66 -4.88 9.83 -2.16
C PHE A 66 -4.65 10.17 -0.69
N LYS A 67 -5.70 10.00 0.12
CA LYS A 67 -5.55 9.96 1.58
C LYS A 67 -5.04 8.58 1.97
N THR A 68 -3.89 8.54 2.62
CA THR A 68 -3.17 7.30 2.96
C THR A 68 -2.72 7.22 4.42
N ALA A 69 -3.07 8.22 5.23
CA ALA A 69 -2.57 8.34 6.60
C ALA A 69 -2.93 7.13 7.49
N HIS A 70 -4.10 6.51 7.30
CA HIS A 70 -4.46 5.32 8.07
C HIS A 70 -3.70 4.08 7.59
N LEU A 71 -3.48 3.94 6.28
CA LEU A 71 -2.67 2.87 5.72
C LEU A 71 -1.21 2.93 6.20
N GLU A 72 -0.65 4.13 6.23
CA GLU A 72 0.70 4.41 6.74
C GLU A 72 0.81 4.14 8.24
N SER A 73 -0.19 4.56 9.01
CA SER A 73 -0.22 4.33 10.46
C SER A 73 -0.17 2.84 10.83
N ILE A 74 -0.72 1.94 9.99
CA ILE A 74 -0.64 0.48 10.20
C ILE A 74 0.80 -0.02 9.99
N PHE A 75 1.52 0.50 9.00
CA PHE A 75 2.94 0.17 8.81
C PHE A 75 3.78 0.61 10.00
N ASP A 76 3.52 1.81 10.52
CA ASP A 76 4.24 2.34 11.68
C ASP A 76 3.94 1.57 12.96
N SER A 77 2.67 1.23 13.22
CA SER A 77 2.30 0.44 14.41
C SER A 77 2.81 -1.00 14.32
N GLY A 78 2.89 -1.56 13.11
CA GLY A 78 3.35 -2.93 12.86
C GLY A 78 4.88 -3.11 12.84
N ARG A 79 5.68 -2.04 12.97
CA ARG A 79 7.14 -2.07 12.75
C ARG A 79 7.90 -3.12 13.57
N SER A 80 7.40 -3.48 14.75
CA SER A 80 7.99 -4.49 15.63
C SER A 80 7.46 -5.93 15.40
N ASN A 81 6.39 -6.10 14.62
CA ASN A 81 5.76 -7.39 14.32
C ASN A 81 5.86 -7.70 12.82
N LYS A 82 6.91 -8.46 12.45
CA LYS A 82 7.17 -8.84 11.05
C LYS A 82 6.04 -9.67 10.45
N THR A 83 5.44 -10.59 11.22
CA THR A 83 4.33 -11.44 10.75
C THR A 83 3.12 -10.59 10.36
N PHE A 84 2.76 -9.63 11.20
CA PHE A 84 1.69 -8.69 10.92
C PHE A 84 1.94 -7.89 9.64
N LEU A 85 3.14 -7.32 9.46
CA LEU A 85 3.46 -6.55 8.27
C LEU A 85 3.46 -7.40 7.00
N THR A 86 3.96 -8.63 7.04
CA THR A 86 3.89 -9.55 5.90
C THR A 86 2.44 -9.86 5.51
N ASP A 87 1.57 -10.14 6.48
CA ASP A 87 0.15 -10.40 6.20
C ASP A 87 -0.55 -9.15 5.64
N TYR A 88 -0.19 -7.96 6.14
CA TYR A 88 -0.74 -6.70 5.65
C TYR A 88 -0.28 -6.36 4.22
N GLU A 89 1.01 -6.48 3.92
CA GLU A 89 1.54 -6.30 2.55
C GLU A 89 0.88 -7.29 1.57
N HIS A 90 0.66 -8.54 2.00
CA HIS A 90 -0.05 -9.55 1.21
C HIS A 90 -1.52 -9.19 0.96
N HIS A 91 -2.20 -8.64 1.98
CA HIS A 91 -3.57 -8.17 1.85
C HIS A 91 -3.69 -7.02 0.82
N ILE A 92 -2.80 -6.02 0.90
CA ILE A 92 -2.73 -4.92 -0.07
C ILE A 92 -2.50 -5.48 -1.48
N THR A 93 -1.53 -6.39 -1.62
CA THR A 93 -1.18 -7.03 -2.91
C THR A 93 -2.40 -7.69 -3.55
N LYS A 94 -3.12 -8.53 -2.79
CA LYS A 94 -4.34 -9.21 -3.27
C LYS A 94 -5.39 -8.22 -3.77
N LEU A 95 -5.66 -7.18 -2.98
CA LEU A 95 -6.68 -6.20 -3.33
C LEU A 95 -6.34 -5.39 -4.58
N LEU A 96 -5.07 -5.01 -4.75
CA LEU A 96 -4.60 -4.23 -5.90
C LEU A 96 -4.48 -5.06 -7.18
N MET A 97 -4.21 -6.36 -7.07
CA MET A 97 -4.08 -7.27 -8.21
C MET A 97 -5.40 -7.93 -8.64
N GLY A 98 -6.48 -7.80 -7.86
CA GLY A 98 -7.81 -8.26 -8.26
C GLY A 98 -7.94 -9.79 -8.41
N ARG A 99 -7.32 -10.57 -7.52
CA ARG A 99 -7.50 -12.03 -7.44
C ARG A 99 -8.34 -12.43 -6.23
#